data_AF-A0A382GVF8-F1
#
_entry.id   AF-A0A382GVF8-F1
#
_cell.length_a   1.000
_cell.length_b   1.000
_cell.length_c   1.000
_cell.angle_alpha   90.00
_cell.angle_beta   90.00
_cell.angle_gamma   90.00
#
_symmetry.space_group_name_H-M   'P 1'
#
loop_
_entity.id
_entity.type
_entity.pdbx_description
1 polymer ?
#
loop_
_entity_poly.entity_id
_entity_poly.type
_entity_poly.pdbx_seq_one_letter_code
_entity_poly.pdbx_strand_id
1 'polypeptide(L)'
;VTLFISSTFVEGARLGLVAAWLFEESNGKIVKDIVGGYDGEIKGAPKWVANGKFGRALQFPGKGDSYVRIDHNDVFNSDPYTFM
;
A
#
# COMPACT_ATOMS: atom_id res chain seq x y z
N VAL A 1 -18.47 -20.20 12.20
CA VAL A 1 -17.56 -19.08 11.89
C VAL A 1 -16.53 -19.60 10.92
N THR A 2 -16.65 -19.31 9.63
CA THR A 2 -15.73 -19.81 8.61
C THR A 2 -14.70 -18.71 8.37
N LEU A 3 -13.45 -18.97 8.77
CA LEU A 3 -12.33 -18.04 8.64
C LEU A 3 -11.64 -18.29 7.29
N PHE A 4 -11.83 -17.38 6.33
CA PHE A 4 -11.06 -17.37 5.08
C PHE A 4 -9.78 -16.58 5.31
N ILE A 5 -8.69 -17.28 5.65
CA ILE A 5 -7.35 -16.71 5.60
C ILE A 5 -6.85 -16.91 4.16
N SER A 6 -6.82 -15.82 3.38
CA SER A 6 -6.26 -15.84 2.04
C SER A 6 -4.78 -16.23 2.13
N SER A 7 -4.38 -17.23 1.35
CA SER A 7 -3.05 -17.85 1.38
C SER A 7 -1.90 -16.87 1.09
N THR A 8 -2.21 -15.73 0.45
CA THR A 8 -1.24 -14.65 0.20
C THR A 8 -0.74 -13.97 1.48
N PHE A 9 -1.56 -13.88 2.52
CA PHE A 9 -1.21 -13.22 3.78
C PHE A 9 -0.17 -14.02 4.58
N VAL A 10 -0.24 -15.35 4.49
CA VAL A 10 0.66 -16.26 5.23
C VAL A 10 2.08 -16.27 4.63
N GLU A 11 2.21 -16.17 3.30
CA GLU A 11 3.52 -16.19 2.63
C GLU A 11 4.30 -14.89 2.84
N GLY A 12 3.64 -13.73 2.80
CA GLY A 12 4.27 -12.43 3.07
C GLY A 12 4.83 -12.32 4.49
N ALA A 13 4.05 -12.73 5.49
CA ALA A 13 4.50 -12.77 6.88
C ALA A 13 5.71 -13.70 7.09
N ARG A 14 5.84 -14.77 6.28
CA ARG A 14 6.94 -15.74 6.35
C ARG A 14 8.27 -15.19 5.80
N LEU A 15 8.22 -14.16 4.95
CA LEU A 15 9.38 -13.52 4.33
C LEU A 15 9.80 -12.20 5.01
N GLY A 16 9.13 -11.80 6.10
CA GLY A 16 9.38 -10.52 6.76
C GLY A 16 8.76 -9.33 6.03
N LEU A 17 7.75 -9.55 5.17
CA LEU A 17 7.00 -8.47 4.55
C LEU A 17 6.16 -7.76 5.62
N VAL A 18 6.43 -6.49 5.85
CA VAL A 18 5.76 -5.68 6.88
C VAL A 18 4.51 -4.98 6.34
N ALA A 19 4.57 -4.48 5.11
CA ALA A 19 3.48 -3.75 4.46
C ALA A 19 3.54 -3.90 2.93
N ALA A 20 2.39 -3.84 2.27
CA ALA A 20 2.30 -3.76 0.81
C ALA A 20 1.06 -2.96 0.38
N TRP A 21 1.28 -1.93 -0.44
CA TRP A 21 0.23 -1.10 -1.03
C TRP A 21 0.12 -1.42 -2.52
N LEU A 22 -0.98 -2.04 -2.93
CA LEU A 22 -1.19 -2.48 -4.31
C LEU A 22 -1.83 -1.42 -5.21
N PHE A 23 -2.45 -0.38 -4.64
CA PHE A 23 -3.15 0.68 -5.38
C PHE A 23 -4.29 0.17 -6.29
N GLU A 24 -5.04 -0.83 -5.83
CA GLU A 24 -6.17 -1.43 -6.58
C GLU A 24 -7.53 -0.76 -6.28
N GLU A 25 -7.55 0.29 -5.48
CA GLU A 25 -8.78 1.02 -5.18
C GLU A 25 -9.31 1.80 -6.40
N SER A 26 -10.63 2.00 -6.41
CA SER A 26 -11.30 2.73 -7.49
C SER A 26 -11.42 4.23 -7.28
N ASN A 27 -11.38 4.66 -6.02
CA ASN A 27 -11.59 6.04 -5.59
C ASN A 27 -11.15 6.21 -4.13
N GLY A 28 -11.32 7.42 -3.60
CA GLY A 28 -11.07 7.73 -2.19
C GLY A 28 -9.67 8.28 -1.94
N LYS A 29 -9.39 8.51 -0.65
CA LYS A 29 -8.14 9.09 -0.14
C LYS A 29 -7.30 8.12 0.67
N ILE A 30 -7.65 6.84 0.69
CA ILE A 30 -6.95 5.81 1.43
C ILE A 30 -6.42 4.78 0.45
N VAL A 31 -5.16 4.39 0.62
CA VAL A 31 -4.54 3.26 -0.05
C VAL A 31 -4.33 2.18 0.99
N LYS A 32 -4.93 1.01 0.80
CA LYS A 32 -4.90 -0.02 1.83
C LYS A 32 -3.58 -0.77 1.83
N ASP A 33 -3.05 -1.01 3.03
CA ASP A 33 -2.01 -2.01 3.23
C ASP A 33 -2.66 -3.39 3.35
N ILE A 34 -2.26 -4.32 2.48
CA ILE A 34 -2.79 -5.68 2.47
C ILE A 34 -2.07 -6.63 3.41
N VAL A 35 -1.12 -6.15 4.23
CA VAL A 35 -0.33 -7.00 5.14
C VAL A 35 -0.52 -6.61 6.60
N GLY A 36 -0.02 -5.43 6.98
CA GLY A 36 0.06 -4.99 8.39
C GLY A 36 -1.05 -4.04 8.83
N GLY A 37 -1.86 -3.54 7.88
CA GLY A 37 -2.89 -2.54 8.14
C GLY A 37 -2.35 -1.12 8.29
N TYR A 38 -1.15 -0.84 7.80
CA TYR A 38 -0.54 0.49 7.77
C TYR A 38 -1.05 1.29 6.56
N ASP A 39 -2.34 1.60 6.56
CA ASP A 39 -2.99 2.30 5.46
C ASP A 39 -2.34 3.68 5.17
N GLY A 40 -2.21 3.99 3.88
CA GLY A 40 -1.68 5.26 3.41
C GLY A 40 -2.79 6.29 3.15
N GLU A 41 -2.58 7.54 3.55
CA GLU A 41 -3.47 8.66 3.23
C GLU A 41 -2.96 9.44 2.01
N ILE A 42 -3.81 9.61 1.02
CA ILE A 42 -3.52 10.40 -0.18
C ILE A 42 -3.62 11.89 0.14
N LYS A 43 -2.54 12.62 -0.11
CA LYS A 43 -2.48 14.09 -0.09
C LYS A 43 -2.32 14.64 -1.51
N GLY A 44 -2.77 15.86 -1.71
CA GLY A 44 -2.81 16.51 -3.02
C GLY A 44 -3.93 15.95 -3.91
N ALA A 45 -3.67 15.87 -5.21
CA ALA A 45 -4.67 15.46 -6.21
C ALA A 45 -4.12 14.44 -7.23
N PRO A 46 -3.54 13.31 -6.79
CA PRO A 46 -3.26 12.21 -7.71
C PRO A 46 -4.56 11.56 -8.20
N LYS A 47 -4.47 10.87 -9.34
CA LYS A 47 -5.62 10.29 -10.03
C LYS A 47 -5.55 8.77 -10.04
N TRP A 48 -6.65 8.12 -9.70
CA TRP A 48 -6.81 6.69 -9.92
C TRP A 48 -6.93 6.42 -11.42
N VAL A 49 -6.11 5.51 -11.93
CA VAL A 49 -6.14 5.05 -13.33
C VAL A 49 -6.42 3.55 -13.38
N ALA A 50 -7.23 3.12 -14.34
CA ALA A 50 -7.63 1.71 -14.45
C ALA A 50 -6.57 0.83 -15.14
N ASN A 51 -5.61 1.44 -15.85
CA ASN A 51 -4.62 0.76 -16.67
C ASN A 51 -3.22 1.08 -16.15
N GLY A 52 -2.88 0.52 -14.98
CA GLY A 52 -1.53 0.48 -14.45
C GLY A 52 -0.69 -0.60 -15.15
N LYS A 53 0.55 -0.80 -14.67
CA LYS A 53 1.38 -1.94 -15.11
C LYS A 53 0.72 -3.29 -14.74
N PHE A 54 0.15 -3.33 -13.53
CA PHE A 54 -0.72 -4.38 -13.04
C PHE A 54 -1.99 -3.69 -12.54
N GLY A 55 -3.16 -4.20 -12.93
CA GLY A 55 -4.45 -3.66 -12.46
C GLY A 55 -4.54 -2.14 -12.52
N ARG A 56 -5.00 -1.53 -11.43
CA ARG A 56 -5.14 -0.09 -11.28
C ARG A 56 -3.85 0.53 -10.72
N ALA A 57 -3.76 1.85 -10.78
CA ALA A 57 -2.63 2.58 -10.19
C ALA A 57 -3.02 3.99 -9.78
N LEU A 58 -2.11 4.63 -9.03
CA LEU A 58 -2.18 6.04 -8.68
C LEU A 58 -1.23 6.86 -9.57
N GLN A 59 -1.79 7.75 -10.40
CA GLN A 59 -1.04 8.65 -11.27
C GLN A 59 -0.80 10.00 -10.58
N PHE A 60 0.47 10.36 -10.43
CA PHE A 60 0.88 11.61 -9.82
C PHE A 60 1.06 12.73 -10.86
N PRO A 61 0.58 13.96 -10.60
CA PRO A 61 0.61 15.07 -11.56
C PRO A 61 1.98 15.77 -11.69
N GLY A 62 2.99 15.34 -10.93
CA GLY A 62 4.36 15.88 -11.02
C GLY A 62 4.61 17.26 -10.42
N LYS A 63 3.64 17.84 -9.69
CA LYS A 63 3.76 19.18 -9.08
C LYS A 63 4.41 19.22 -7.69
N GLY A 64 4.76 18.06 -7.12
CA GLY A 64 5.39 17.95 -5.79
C GLY A 64 4.45 18.11 -4.59
N ASP A 65 3.17 18.37 -4.82
CA ASP A 65 2.13 18.54 -3.79
C ASP A 65 1.31 17.26 -3.51
N SER A 66 1.57 16.21 -4.29
CA SER A 66 0.78 14.97 -4.30
C SER A 66 1.66 13.80 -3.86
N TYR A 67 1.26 13.13 -2.78
CA TYR A 67 1.99 12.02 -2.17
C TYR A 67 1.04 11.13 -1.37
N VAL A 68 1.52 9.94 -1.00
CA VAL A 68 0.85 9.06 -0.04
C VAL A 68 1.61 9.13 1.26
N ARG A 69 0.92 9.48 2.34
CA ARG A 69 1.47 9.54 3.68
C ARG A 69 1.16 8.25 4.42
N ILE A 70 2.19 7.57 4.89
CA ILE A 70 2.07 6.48 5.86
C ILE A 70 2.61 7.04 7.17
N ASP A 71 1.81 6.97 8.23
CA ASP A 71 2.27 7.41 9.54
C ASP A 71 3.33 6.46 10.09
N HIS A 72 4.27 7.03 10.85
CA HIS A 72 5.37 6.26 11.39
C HIS A 72 4.88 5.18 12.36
N ASN A 73 5.53 4.02 12.29
CA ASN A 73 5.39 2.92 13.23
C ASN A 73 6.76 2.27 13.43
N ASP A 74 7.03 1.80 14.65
CA ASP A 74 8.32 1.20 15.02
C ASP A 74 8.68 -0.03 14.18
N VAL A 75 7.69 -0.72 13.57
CA VAL A 75 7.98 -1.84 12.65
C VAL A 75 8.80 -1.42 11.42
N PHE A 76 8.75 -0.14 11.05
CA PHE A 76 9.54 0.42 9.94
C PHE A 76 10.99 0.76 10.31
N ASN A 77 11.39 0.57 11.58
CA ASN A 77 12.78 0.74 12.03
C ASN A 77 13.63 -0.54 11.84
N SER A 78 13.19 -1.46 10.99
CA SER A 78 13.86 -2.74 10.75
C SER A 78 15.23 -2.54 10.10
N ASP A 79 16.24 -3.31 10.53
CA ASP A 79 17.57 -3.38 9.91
C ASP A 79 18.02 -4.85 9.89
N PRO A 80 18.24 -5.46 8.71
CA PRO A 80 18.10 -4.89 7.37
C PRO A 80 16.64 -4.66 6.93
N TYR A 81 16.42 -3.77 5.96
CA TYR A 81 15.13 -3.55 5.31
C TYR A 81 15.25 -3.54 3.78
N THR A 82 14.11 -3.65 3.09
CA THR A 82 14.03 -3.59 1.63
C THR A 82 12.77 -2.82 1.21
N PHE A 83 12.90 -1.98 0.17
CA PHE A 83 11.78 -1.39 -0.56
C PHE A 83 11.72 -2.00 -1.96
N MET A 84 10.51 -2.31 -2.45
CA MET A 84 10.26 -2.89 -3.78
C MET A 84 9.24 -2.07 -4.56
#